data_AF-A0ABD5SCC3-F1
#
_entry.id   AF-A0ABD5SCC3-F1
#
_cell.length_a   1.000
_cell.length_b   1.000
_cell.length_c   1.000
_cell.angle_alpha   90.00
_cell.angle_beta   90.00
_cell.angle_gamma   90.00
#
_symmetry.space_group_name_H-M   'P 1'
#
loop_
_entity.id
_entity.type
_entity.pdbx_description
1 polymer ?
#
loop_
_entity_poly.entity_id
_entity_poly.type
_entity_poly.pdbx_seq_one_letter_code
_entity_poly.pdbx_strand_id
1 'polypeptide(L)'
;MPDTKAGREEQARTADRRRVERDVSEALARGDEPEPPDDTPTECYRRGCTEPAAFSVTERYQEETGKGAVEASALLCEPHTGEEAPTNLDQAYSGYVFLVEPIDAATGE
;
A
#
# COMPACT_ATOMS: atom_id res chain seq x y z
N MET A 1 -13.44 -49.61 -32.94
CA MET A 1 -13.34 -48.75 -31.74
C MET A 1 -11.88 -48.69 -31.34
N PRO A 2 -11.17 -47.59 -31.62
CA PRO A 2 -9.78 -47.49 -31.16
C PRO A 2 -9.47 -46.16 -30.49
N ASP A 3 -8.75 -46.22 -29.39
CA ASP A 3 -7.95 -45.12 -28.86
C ASP A 3 -6.94 -44.66 -29.91
N THR A 4 -7.36 -43.73 -30.76
CA THR A 4 -6.45 -43.05 -31.68
C THR A 4 -5.49 -42.19 -30.87
N LYS A 5 -4.26 -42.03 -31.35
CA LYS A 5 -3.26 -41.16 -30.71
C LYS A 5 -3.83 -39.76 -30.42
N ALA A 6 -4.58 -39.21 -31.39
CA ALA A 6 -5.28 -37.94 -31.26
C ALA A 6 -6.29 -37.93 -30.10
N GLY A 7 -7.09 -38.99 -29.95
CA GLY A 7 -8.05 -39.11 -28.84
C GLY A 7 -7.38 -39.18 -27.46
N ARG A 8 -6.19 -39.77 -27.34
CA ARG A 8 -5.43 -39.80 -26.08
C ARG A 8 -4.84 -38.43 -25.73
N GLU A 9 -4.36 -37.69 -26.73
CA GLU A 9 -3.84 -36.33 -26.56
C GLU A 9 -4.94 -35.34 -26.15
N GLU A 10 -6.14 -35.47 -26.73
CA GLU A 10 -7.30 -34.64 -26.36
C GLU A 10 -7.80 -34.92 -24.94
N GLN A 11 -7.81 -36.20 -24.54
CA GLN A 11 -8.10 -36.60 -23.15
C GLN A 11 -7.06 -36.02 -22.17
N ALA A 12 -5.76 -36.06 -22.53
CA ALA A 12 -4.70 -35.49 -21.71
C ALA A 12 -4.85 -33.97 -21.56
N ARG A 13 -5.13 -33.24 -22.66
CA ARG A 13 -5.35 -31.78 -22.62
C ARG A 13 -6.57 -31.42 -21.78
N THR A 14 -7.65 -32.21 -21.87
CA THR A 14 -8.86 -31.97 -21.08
C THR A 14 -8.63 -32.23 -19.58
N ALA A 15 -7.87 -33.27 -19.25
CA ALA A 15 -7.51 -33.57 -17.86
C ALA A 15 -6.59 -32.49 -17.27
N ASP A 16 -5.62 -32.02 -18.05
CA ASP A 16 -4.71 -30.94 -17.66
C ASP A 16 -5.47 -29.63 -17.41
N ARG A 17 -6.36 -29.25 -18.34
CA ARG A 17 -7.23 -28.06 -18.18
C ARG A 17 -8.03 -28.11 -16.88
N ARG A 18 -8.69 -29.24 -16.58
CA ARG A 18 -9.46 -29.39 -15.34
C ARG A 18 -8.61 -29.31 -14.07
N ARG A 19 -7.35 -29.72 -14.14
CA ARG A 19 -6.41 -29.61 -13.01
C ARG A 19 -6.06 -28.14 -12.77
N VAL A 20 -5.73 -27.40 -13.84
CA VAL A 20 -5.43 -25.97 -13.76
C VAL A 20 -6.62 -25.17 -13.24
N GLU A 21 -7.82 -25.43 -13.75
CA GLU A 21 -9.04 -24.73 -13.30
C GLU A 21 -9.30 -24.91 -11.79
N ARG A 22 -9.06 -26.11 -11.26
CA ARG A 22 -9.19 -26.38 -9.83
C ARG A 22 -8.13 -25.66 -9.01
N ASP A 23 -6.87 -25.70 -9.45
CA ASP A 23 -5.74 -25.07 -8.79
C ASP A 23 -5.95 -23.55 -8.69
N VAL A 24 -6.40 -22.93 -9.79
CA VAL A 24 -6.76 -21.51 -9.84
C VAL A 24 -7.96 -21.20 -8.94
N SER A 25 -9.01 -22.02 -8.97
CA SER A 25 -10.20 -21.80 -8.13
C SER A 25 -9.88 -21.93 -6.64
N GLU A 26 -9.01 -22.86 -6.26
CA GLU A 26 -8.56 -23.03 -4.87
C GLU A 26 -7.64 -21.88 -4.43
N ALA A 27 -6.77 -21.41 -5.32
CA ALA A 27 -5.94 -20.24 -5.07
C ALA A 27 -6.79 -18.97 -4.86
N LEU A 28 -7.82 -18.78 -5.69
CA LEU A 28 -8.76 -17.66 -5.55
C LEU A 28 -9.60 -17.78 -4.28
N ALA A 29 -10.12 -18.97 -3.95
CA ALA A 29 -10.91 -19.16 -2.73
C ALA A 29 -10.13 -18.89 -1.44
N ARG A 30 -8.80 -19.11 -1.45
CA ARG A 30 -7.90 -18.76 -0.34
C ARG A 30 -7.60 -17.25 -0.29
N GLY A 31 -7.60 -16.57 -1.43
CA GLY A 31 -7.37 -15.12 -1.52
C GLY A 31 -8.63 -14.27 -1.30
N ASP A 32 -9.82 -14.89 -1.30
CA ASP A 32 -11.12 -14.23 -1.09
C ASP A 32 -11.57 -14.26 0.39
N GLU A 33 -10.72 -14.77 1.30
CA GLU A 33 -10.94 -14.55 2.73
C GLU A 33 -10.91 -13.03 2.97
N PRO A 34 -11.98 -12.44 3.55
CA PRO A 34 -12.00 -11.00 3.80
C PRO A 34 -10.84 -10.68 4.74
N GLU A 35 -9.96 -9.78 4.30
CA GLU A 35 -8.89 -9.29 5.14
C GLU A 35 -9.50 -8.76 6.45
N PRO A 36 -8.90 -9.07 7.62
CA PRO A 36 -9.38 -8.53 8.88
C PRO A 36 -9.42 -6.99 8.77
N PRO A 37 -10.43 -6.32 9.37
CA PRO A 37 -10.49 -4.88 9.35
C PRO A 37 -9.18 -4.31 9.91
N ASP A 38 -8.59 -3.38 9.18
CA ASP A 38 -7.38 -2.68 9.61
C ASP A 38 -7.78 -1.73 10.77
N ASP A 39 -7.71 -2.26 12.00
CA ASP A 39 -8.11 -1.60 13.24
C ASP A 39 -6.94 -0.74 13.79
N THR A 40 -6.20 -0.07 12.89
CA THR A 40 -5.04 0.73 13.29
C THR A 40 -5.38 2.21 13.44
N PRO A 41 -5.53 2.70 14.69
CA PRO A 41 -5.21 4.09 14.98
C PRO A 41 -3.68 4.16 15.09
N THR A 42 -2.99 4.52 14.01
CA THR A 42 -1.59 4.94 14.16
C THR A 42 -1.59 6.15 15.07
N GLU A 43 -1.03 6.02 16.26
CA GLU A 43 -1.00 7.13 17.23
C GLU A 43 -0.29 8.33 16.60
N CYS A 44 -0.73 9.52 16.97
CA CYS A 44 -0.06 10.74 16.54
C CYS A 44 1.44 10.67 16.87
N TYR A 45 2.30 10.93 15.88
CA TYR A 45 3.76 10.87 16.03
C TYR A 45 4.31 11.90 17.03
N ARG A 46 3.52 12.90 17.43
CA ARG A 46 3.93 13.89 18.43
C ARG A 46 4.18 13.22 19.78
N ARG A 47 5.35 13.51 20.35
CA ARG A 47 5.76 13.00 21.67
C ARG A 47 4.72 13.37 22.74
N GLY A 48 4.16 12.36 23.38
CA GLY A 48 3.17 12.54 24.45
C GLY A 48 1.73 12.74 23.96
N CYS A 49 1.48 12.63 22.66
CA CYS A 49 0.13 12.56 22.12
C CYS A 49 -0.26 11.08 21.95
N THR A 50 -1.43 10.71 22.45
CA THR A 50 -2.03 9.37 22.28
C THR A 50 -3.32 9.46 21.46
N GLU A 51 -3.57 10.61 20.82
CA GLU A 51 -4.72 10.77 19.95
C GLU A 51 -4.48 9.99 18.65
N PRO A 52 -5.55 9.43 18.05
CA PRO A 52 -5.42 8.74 16.77
C PRO A 52 -4.98 9.72 15.68
N ALA A 53 -4.05 9.29 14.81
CA ALA A 53 -3.73 10.05 13.62
C ALA A 53 -4.91 10.08 12.67
N ALA A 54 -5.14 11.26 12.07
CA ALA A 54 -6.16 11.50 11.06
C ALA A 54 -5.54 11.85 9.70
N PHE A 55 -4.28 12.29 9.68
CA PHE A 55 -3.59 12.75 8.49
C PHE A 55 -2.17 12.18 8.40
N SER A 56 -1.72 11.93 7.17
CA SER A 56 -0.33 11.67 6.81
C SER A 56 0.24 12.95 6.22
N VAL A 57 1.28 13.48 6.84
CA VAL A 57 2.01 14.65 6.37
C VAL A 57 3.33 14.18 5.79
N THR A 58 3.55 14.47 4.51
CA THR A 58 4.75 14.09 3.77
C THR A 58 5.47 15.32 3.25
N GLU A 59 6.73 15.49 3.62
CA GLU A 59 7.61 16.56 3.16
C GLU A 59 8.80 16.02 2.39
N ARG A 60 8.98 16.52 1.17
CA ARG A 60 10.11 16.20 0.30
C ARG A 60 11.07 17.38 0.21
N TYR A 61 12.24 17.26 0.83
CA TYR A 61 13.24 18.33 0.93
C TYR A 61 14.62 17.87 0.44
N GLN A 62 15.53 18.81 0.18
CA GLN A 62 16.91 18.49 -0.16
C GLN A 62 17.75 18.37 1.12
N GLU A 63 18.40 17.23 1.32
CA GLU A 63 19.21 17.06 2.53
C GLU A 63 20.55 17.83 2.44
N GLU A 64 20.96 18.40 3.56
CA GLU A 64 22.19 19.21 3.66
C GLU A 64 23.47 18.38 3.42
N THR A 65 23.39 17.04 3.51
CA THR A 65 24.53 16.16 3.26
C THR A 65 24.80 15.92 1.77
N GLY A 66 23.95 16.44 0.89
CA GLY A 66 24.14 16.41 -0.55
C GLY A 66 23.86 15.05 -1.21
N LYS A 67 23.20 14.11 -0.51
CA LYS A 67 22.85 12.81 -1.09
C LYS A 67 21.58 12.83 -1.95
N GLY A 68 20.83 13.93 -1.95
CA GLY A 68 19.70 14.14 -2.85
C GLY A 68 18.46 14.68 -2.16
N ALA A 69 17.32 14.47 -2.81
CA ALA A 69 16.01 14.75 -2.22
C ALA A 69 15.61 13.58 -1.31
N VAL A 70 15.20 13.89 -0.09
CA VAL A 70 14.65 12.95 0.88
C VAL A 70 13.18 13.27 1.09
N GLU A 71 12.40 12.22 1.33
CA GLU A 71 11.01 12.31 1.71
C GLU A 71 10.88 11.84 3.16
N ALA A 72 10.20 12.65 3.97
CA ALA A 72 9.90 12.34 5.36
C ALA A 72 8.39 12.40 5.55
N SER A 73 7.81 11.36 6.14
CA SER A 73 6.39 11.24 6.40
C SER A 73 6.09 11.03 7.88
N ALA A 74 5.04 11.66 8.37
CA ALA A 74 4.59 11.60 9.76
C ALA A 74 3.06 11.53 9.86
N LEU A 75 2.56 10.71 10.78
CA LEU A 75 1.12 10.53 11.00
C LEU A 75 0.70 11.40 12.19
N LEU A 76 -0.29 12.27 11.98
CA LEU A 76 -0.71 13.27 12.96
C LEU A 76 -2.22 13.32 13.16
N CYS A 77 -2.64 13.67 14.37
CA CYS A 77 -4.03 14.00 14.64
C CYS A 77 -4.40 15.38 14.05
N GLU A 78 -5.70 15.67 13.94
CA GLU A 78 -6.18 16.95 13.40
C GLU A 78 -5.53 18.20 14.03
N PRO A 79 -5.42 18.34 15.37
CA PRO A 79 -4.84 19.54 15.97
C PRO A 79 -3.35 19.70 15.62
N HIS A 80 -2.57 18.63 15.72
CA HIS A 80 -1.13 18.69 15.42
C HIS A 80 -0.84 18.88 13.94
N THR A 81 -1.71 18.38 13.06
CA THR A 81 -1.61 18.64 11.61
C THR A 81 -1.80 20.13 11.31
N GLY A 82 -2.73 20.80 12.01
CA GLY A 82 -2.93 22.25 11.87
C GLY A 82 -1.77 23.11 12.40
N GLU A 83 -0.93 22.54 13.26
CA GLU A 83 0.30 23.18 13.74
C GLU A 83 1.51 22.90 12.85
N GLU A 84 1.44 21.91 11.96
CA GLU A 84 2.50 21.65 11.00
C GLU A 84 2.49 22.68 9.87
N ALA A 85 3.69 23.11 9.52
CA ALA A 85 3.91 24.02 8.42
C ALA A 85 5.22 23.63 7.73
N PRO A 86 5.29 23.77 6.40
CA PRO A 86 6.54 23.59 5.67
C PRO A 86 7.62 24.50 6.25
N THR A 87 8.76 23.92 6.61
CA THR A 87 9.88 24.68 7.17
C THR A 87 10.93 24.93 6.09
N ASN A 88 11.69 26.01 6.20
CA ASN A 88 12.81 26.29 5.28
C ASN A 88 12.45 26.45 3.80
N LEU A 89 11.33 27.12 3.49
CA LEU A 89 10.93 27.45 2.11
C LEU A 89 12.01 28.23 1.32
N ASP A 90 12.92 28.92 2.01
CA ASP A 90 14.06 29.62 1.39
C ASP A 90 15.03 28.66 0.69
N GLN A 91 15.06 27.39 1.11
CA GLN A 91 15.86 26.31 0.53
C GLN A 91 15.02 25.39 -0.37
N ALA A 92 13.78 25.77 -0.71
CA ALA A 92 12.93 24.98 -1.58
C ALA A 92 13.56 24.87 -2.97
N TYR A 93 13.75 23.64 -3.44
CA TYR A 93 14.20 23.32 -4.79
C TYR A 93 12.98 23.04 -5.67
N SER A 94 13.20 22.89 -6.98
CA SER A 94 12.12 22.72 -7.96
C SER A 94 11.23 21.48 -7.76
N GLY A 95 11.69 20.50 -6.98
CA GLY A 95 10.93 19.29 -6.63
C GLY A 95 10.49 19.25 -5.16
N TYR A 96 10.54 20.38 -4.45
CA TYR A 96 10.02 20.47 -3.09
C TYR A 96 8.51 20.24 -3.07
N VAL A 97 8.04 19.39 -2.16
CA VAL A 97 6.63 19.05 -2.00
C VAL A 97 6.32 18.95 -0.52
N PHE A 98 5.20 19.56 -0.11
CA PHE A 98 4.60 19.37 1.20
C PHE A 98 3.15 18.93 0.98
N LEU A 99 2.83 17.71 1.38
CA LEU A 99 1.56 17.06 1.11
C LEU A 99 0.92 16.65 2.43
N VAL A 100 -0.36 16.96 2.59
CA VAL A 100 -1.18 16.54 3.73
C VAL A 100 -2.34 15.75 3.17
N GLU A 101 -2.39 14.46 3.48
CA GLU A 101 -3.44 13.56 3.02
C GLU A 101 -4.22 13.02 4.22
N PRO A 102 -5.56 12.98 4.15
CA PRO A 102 -6.34 12.26 5.15
C PRO A 102 -5.95 10.79 5.10
N ILE A 103 -5.78 10.18 6.27
CA ILE A 103 -5.62 8.73 6.35
C ILE A 103 -7.04 8.17 6.33
N ASP A 104 -7.54 7.86 5.15
CA ASP A 104 -8.63 6.92 5.05
C ASP A 104 -8.14 5.60 5.68
N ALA A 105 -8.99 4.92 6.45
CA ALA A 105 -8.71 3.60 7.04
C ALA A 105 -8.52 2.49 5.96
N ALA A 106 -8.20 2.86 4.73
CA ALA A 106 -8.15 2.04 3.52
C ALA A 106 -6.87 2.23 2.70
N THR A 107 -5.81 2.85 3.25
CA THR A 107 -4.52 2.98 2.56
C THR A 107 -3.56 1.89 3.04
N GLY A 108 -3.82 0.66 2.60
CA GLY A 108 -2.83 -0.42 2.56
C GLY A 108 -2.45 -0.67 1.10
N GLU A 109 -1.20 -0.35 0.72
CA GLU A 109 -0.59 -0.76 -0.55
C GLU A 109 -0.09 -2.21 -0.52
#